data_AF-A0AAW2FMX2-F1
#
_entry.id   AF-A0AAW2FMX2-F1
#
_cell.length_a   1.000
_cell.length_b   1.000
_cell.length_c   1.000
_cell.angle_alpha   90.00
_cell.angle_beta   90.00
_cell.angle_gamma   90.00
#
_symmetry.space_group_name_H-M   'P 1'
#
loop_
_entity.id
_entity.type
_entity.pdbx_description
1 polymer ?
#
loop_
_entity_poly.entity_id
_entity_poly.type
_entity_poly.pdbx_seq_one_letter_code
_entity_poly.pdbx_strand_id
1 'polypeptide(L)' 'MSEKKIEIELVDEENNKHYKIKVSSNDVERAKNDVMFATKLLEITKLQSNAESNIHHLNGPTKQLFY' A
#
# COMPACT_ATOMS: atom_id res chain seq x y z
N MET A 1 25.03 8.03 0.76
CA MET A 1 24.41 7.22 1.84
C MET A 1 23.28 6.43 1.23
N SER A 2 23.29 5.10 1.32
CA SER A 2 22.14 4.28 0.89
C SER A 2 20.98 4.51 1.86
N GLU A 3 19.90 5.11 1.39
CA GLU A 3 18.69 5.30 2.20
C GLU A 3 18.10 3.92 2.54
N LYS A 4 18.30 3.48 3.79
CA LYS A 4 17.70 2.24 4.29
C LYS A 4 16.19 2.45 4.41
N LYS A 5 15.44 1.79 3.54
CA LYS A 5 14.00 1.70 3.66
C LYS A 5 13.64 0.69 4.76
N ILE A 6 12.80 1.11 5.68
CA ILE A 6 12.24 0.31 6.76
C ILE A 6 10.84 -0.11 6.34
N GLU A 7 10.53 -1.38 6.52
CA GLU A 7 9.17 -1.89 6.34
C GLU A 7 8.37 -1.64 7.63
N ILE A 8 7.23 -0.97 7.50
CA ILE A 8 6.29 -0.74 8.60
C ILE A 8 4.90 -1.24 8.20
N GLU A 9 4.11 -1.62 9.20
CA GLU A 9 2.72 -2.03 9.03
C GLU A 9 1.79 -0.89 9.47
N LEU A 10 0.89 -0.49 8.56
CA LEU A 10 -0.20 0.43 8.83
C LEU A 10 -1.50 -0.37 8.97
N VAL A 11 -2.19 -0.16 10.08
CA VAL A 11 -3.45 -0.82 10.38
C VAL A 11 -4.60 0.12 10.09
N ASP A 12 -5.54 -0.35 9.28
CA ASP A 12 -6.84 0.25 9.10
C ASP A 12 -7.84 -0.46 10.02
N GLU A 13 -8.10 0.15 11.18
CA GLU A 13 -9.06 -0.40 12.16
C GLU A 13 -10.51 -0.40 11.65
N GLU A 14 -10.86 0.52 10.75
CA GLU A 14 -12.23 0.63 10.22
C GLU A 14 -12.59 -0.58 9.34
N ASN A 15 -11.63 -1.04 8.53
CA ASN A 15 -11.81 -2.18 7.63
C ASN A 15 -11.13 -3.46 8.13
N ASN A 16 -10.48 -3.41 9.31
CA ASN A 16 -9.67 -4.47 9.89
C ASN A 16 -8.63 -5.02 8.90
N LYS A 17 -7.94 -4.11 8.20
CA LYS A 17 -6.94 -4.43 7.15
C LYS A 17 -5.56 -3.96 7.55
N HIS A 18 -4.56 -4.74 7.17
CA HIS A 18 -3.15 -4.48 7.47
C HIS A 18 -2.40 -4.25 6.16
N TYR A 19 -1.64 -3.15 6.09
CA TYR A 19 -0.91 -2.74 4.90
C TYR A 19 0.57 -2.57 5.22
N LYS A 20 1.44 -3.26 4.49
CA LYS A 20 2.90 -3.18 4.67
C LYS A 20 3.51 -2.24 3.65
N ILE A 21 4.26 -1.25 4.13
CA ILE A 21 4.92 -0.27 3.27
C ILE A 21 6.40 -0.12 3.62
N LYS A 22 7.22 0.19 2.61
CA LYS A 22 8.65 0.46 2.77
C LYS A 22 8.90 1.95 2.65
N VAL A 23 9.24 2.58 3.76
CA VAL A 23 9.47 4.03 3.86
C VAL A 23 10.83 4.32 4.49
N SER A 24 11.32 5.55 4.38
CA SER A 24 12.60 5.92 5.00
C SER A 24 12.47 6.00 6.51
N SER A 25 13.57 5.83 7.25
CA SER A 25 13.59 5.94 8.72
C SER A 25 13.01 7.27 9.23
N ASN A 26 13.29 8.37 8.54
CA ASN A 26 12.72 9.68 8.86
C ASN A 26 11.19 9.73 8.71
N ASP A 27 10.65 9.04 7.70
CA ASP A 27 9.20 8.95 7.47
C ASP A 27 8.53 8.04 8.52
N VAL A 28 9.23 7.02 9.02
CA VAL A 28 8.75 6.21 10.15
C VAL A 28 8.59 7.08 11.40
N GLU A 29 9.60 7.87 11.74
CA GLU A 29 9.52 8.77 12.90
C GLU A 29 8.43 9.82 12.71
N ARG A 30 8.28 10.33 11.49
CA ARG A 30 7.20 11.26 11.15
C ARG A 30 5.82 10.62 11.29
N ALA A 31 5.62 9.41 10.75
CA ALA A 31 4.34 8.71 10.85
C ALA A 31 3.96 8.38 12.31
N LYS A 32 4.94 8.18 13.20
CA LYS A 32 4.69 7.99 14.63
C LYS A 32 4.22 9.25 15.35
N ASN A 33 4.68 10.42 14.92
CA ASN A 33 4.39 11.71 15.58
C ASN A 33 3.27 12.50 14.88
N ASP A 34 3.01 12.23 13.61
CA ASP A 34 2.06 12.94 12.75
C ASP A 34 1.00 11.96 12.25
N VAL A 35 -0.15 11.96 12.94
CA VAL A 35 -1.29 11.09 12.62
C VAL A 35 -1.81 11.36 11.20
N MET A 36 -1.83 12.63 10.75
CA MET A 36 -2.29 12.95 9.39
C MET A 36 -1.36 12.36 8.33
N PHE A 37 -0.05 12.38 8.59
CA PHE A 37 0.92 11.76 7.70
C PHE A 37 0.75 10.23 7.64
N ALA A 38 0.52 9.57 8.79
CA ALA A 38 0.23 8.14 8.84
C ALA A 38 -1.06 7.77 8.09
N THR A 39 -2.13 8.55 8.28
CA THR A 39 -3.39 8.37 7.54
C THR A 39 -3.18 8.53 6.03
N LYS A 40 -2.43 9.55 5.60
CA LYS A 40 -2.13 9.77 4.18
C LYS A 40 -1.34 8.61 3.57
N LEU A 41 -0.36 8.07 4.30
CA LEU A 41 0.38 6.88 3.86
C LEU A 41 -0.55 5.67 3.72
N LEU A 42 -1.47 5.47 4.68
CA LEU A 42 -2.46 4.40 4.61
C LEU A 42 -3.38 4.56 3.40
N GLU A 43 -3.90 5.77 3.13
CA GLU A 43 -4.73 6.06 1.96
C GLU A 43 -4.01 5.81 0.63
N ILE A 44 -2.75 6.25 0.50
CA ILE A 44 -1.95 5.99 -0.70
C ILE A 44 -1.79 4.48 -0.91
N THR A 45 -1.54 3.73 0.17
CA THR A 45 -1.37 2.28 0.11
C THR A 45 -2.67 1.56 -0.24
N LYS A 46 -3.80 2.03 0.29
CA LYS A 46 -5.14 1.56 -0.09
C LYS A 46 -5.41 1.78 -1.57
N LEU A 47 -5.09 2.97 -2.09
CA LEU A 47 -5.28 3.30 -3.51
C LEU A 47 -4.40 2.42 -4.41
N GLN A 48 -3.15 2.18 -4.03
CA GLN A 48 -2.25 1.29 -4.77
C GLN A 48 -2.73 -0.17 -4.73
N SER A 49 -3.14 -0.67 -3.56
CA SER A 49 -3.69 -2.01 -3.40
C SER A 49 -4.98 -2.19 -4.23
N ASN A 50 -5.86 -1.18 -4.27
CA ASN A 50 -7.06 -1.20 -5.10
C ASN A 50 -6.75 -1.08 -6.59
N ALA A 51 -5.71 -0.31 -6.98
CA ALA A 51 -5.26 -0.24 -8.36
C ALA A 51 -4.72 -1.59 -8.84
N GLU A 52 -3.91 -2.28 -8.03
CA GLU A 52 -3.45 -3.65 -8.32
C GLU A 52 -4.61 -4.66 -8.30
N SER A 53 -5.60 -4.48 -7.43
CA SER A 53 -6.82 -5.30 -7.42
C SER A 53 -7.66 -5.12 -8.69
N ASN A 54 -7.65 -3.92 -9.30
CA ASN A 54 -8.26 -3.67 -10.60
C ASN A 54 -7.45 -4.24 -11.78
N ILE A 55 -6.15 -4.45 -11.62
CA ILE A 55 -5.34 -5.22 -12.59
C ILE A 55 -5.62 -6.73 -12.45
N HIS A 56 -6.03 -7.21 -11.27
CA HIS A 56 -6.39 -8.61 -11.05
C HIS A 56 -7.87 -8.97 -11.33
N HIS A 57 -8.77 -8.01 -11.58
CA HIS A 57 -10.08 -8.30 -12.19
C HIS A 57 -10.07 -8.24 -13.73
N LEU A 58 -8.93 -7.91 -14.36
CA LEU A 58 -8.70 -8.02 -15.81
C LEU A 58 -7.79 -9.20 -16.20
N ASN A 59 -7.55 -10.14 -15.28
CA ASN A 59 -6.82 -11.39 -15.57
C ASN A 59 -7.59 -12.65 -15.12
N GLY A 60 -8.92 -12.63 -15.27
CA GLY A 60 -9.66 -13.84 -15.64
C GLY A 60 -9.43 -14.12 -17.14
N PRO A 61 -9.36 -15.39 -17.57
CA PRO A 61 -8.56 -15.80 -18.72
C PRO A 61 -9.06 -15.13 -20.00
N THR A 62 -8.20 -14.36 -20.66
CA THR A 62 -8.43 -14.01 -22.06
C THR A 62 -8.32 -15.30 -22.87
N LYS A 63 -9.45 -16.01 -23.00
CA LYS A 63 -9.68 -16.95 -24.10
C LYS A 63 -9.54 -16.15 -25.40
N GLN A 64 -8.36 -16.19 -26.01
CA GLN A 64 -8.25 -16.00 -27.44
C GLN A 64 -8.79 -17.28 -28.09
N LEU A 65 -10.05 -17.22 -28.50
CA LEU A 65 -10.63 -18.17 -29.45
C LEU A 65 -9.97 -17.93 -30.80
N PHE A 66 -9.14 -18.86 -31.24
CA PHE A 66 -8.77 -18.98 -32.65
C PHE A 66 -9.89 -19.77 -33.34
N TYR A 67 -10.61 -19.13 -34.26
CA TYR A 67 -11.48 -19.78 -35.26
C TYR A 67 -10.86 -19.55 -36.64
#